data_AF-A0ABD3CSF7-F1
#
_entry.id   AF-A0ABD3CSF7-F1
#
_cell.length_a   1.000
_cell.length_b   1.000
_cell.length_c   1.000
_cell.angle_alpha   90.00
_cell.angle_beta   90.00
_cell.angle_gamma   90.00
#
_symmetry.space_group_name_H-M   'P 1'
#
loop_
_entity.id
_entity.type
_entity.pdbx_description
1 polymer ?
#
loop_
_entity_poly.entity_id
_entity_poly.type
_entity_poly.pdbx_seq_one_letter_code
_entity_poly.pdbx_strand_id
1 'polypeptide(L)'
;MIPNIQSHSNPQQQQFNQQQQFLQQFIQSPPQSQPRFQQQPPPQQQSLASHFHLLHLVENLAEVTENGTRDQQTDALFEKCQQLLNTIGGTITAKSTTVGEQKRRLEETRNLLAQRRDLISNYRSSVEELINS
;
A
#
# COMPACT_ATOMS: atom_id res chain seq x y z
N MET A 1 -10.27 51.72 -19.29
CA MET A 1 -9.35 51.35 -18.18
C MET A 1 -10.06 50.34 -17.29
N ILE A 2 -9.62 49.07 -17.30
CA ILE A 2 -10.00 48.00 -16.35
C ILE A 2 -8.75 47.09 -16.22
N PRO A 3 -8.29 46.71 -15.01
CA PRO A 3 -6.95 46.13 -14.81
C PRO A 3 -6.89 44.59 -14.82
N ASN A 4 -5.76 44.12 -15.38
CA ASN A 4 -4.89 42.99 -15.03
C ASN A 4 -5.27 42.08 -13.84
N ILE A 5 -5.36 40.76 -14.08
CA ILE A 5 -5.28 39.72 -13.05
C ILE A 5 -4.15 38.74 -13.46
N GLN A 6 -2.99 38.88 -12.81
CA GLN A 6 -1.86 37.95 -12.92
C GLN A 6 -2.13 36.70 -12.07
N SER A 7 -2.26 35.55 -12.72
CA SER A 7 -2.16 34.23 -12.07
C SER A 7 -0.75 34.03 -11.52
N HIS A 8 -0.63 33.96 -10.19
CA HIS A 8 0.62 33.63 -9.52
C HIS A 8 0.87 32.12 -9.60
N SER A 9 1.86 31.71 -10.40
CA SER A 9 2.31 30.33 -10.52
C SER A 9 3.22 29.96 -9.33
N ASN A 10 2.78 28.99 -8.52
CA ASN A 10 3.50 28.52 -7.34
C ASN A 10 4.69 27.62 -7.75
N PRO A 11 5.96 27.98 -7.48
CA PRO A 11 7.14 27.26 -8.01
C PRO A 11 7.38 25.86 -7.39
N GLN A 12 6.65 25.48 -6.34
CA GLN A 12 6.87 24.21 -5.65
C GLN A 12 6.31 22.97 -6.39
N GLN A 13 5.37 23.15 -7.32
CA GLN A 13 4.83 22.03 -8.12
C GLN A 13 5.78 21.55 -9.23
N GLN A 14 6.65 22.41 -9.76
CA GLN A 14 7.52 22.03 -10.88
C GLN A 14 8.60 21.01 -10.47
N GLN A 15 9.06 21.06 -9.22
CA GLN A 15 10.12 20.16 -8.76
C GLN A 15 9.63 18.71 -8.59
N PHE A 16 8.37 18.52 -8.20
CA PHE A 16 7.77 17.18 -8.08
C PHE A 16 7.55 16.52 -9.45
N ASN A 17 7.23 17.32 -10.47
CA ASN A 17 6.96 16.81 -11.82
C ASN A 17 8.24 16.35 -12.55
N GLN A 18 9.38 16.98 -12.27
CA GLN A 18 10.68 16.57 -12.84
C GLN A 18 11.17 15.21 -12.28
N GLN A 19 10.92 14.93 -11.00
CA GLN A 19 11.31 13.65 -10.41
C GLN A 19 10.52 12.48 -10.99
N GLN A 20 9.25 12.70 -11.37
CA GLN A 20 8.43 11.67 -12.02
C GLN A 20 8.89 11.33 -13.44
N GLN A 21 9.39 12.32 -14.21
CA GLN A 21 9.91 12.03 -15.55
C GLN A 21 11.19 11.18 -15.53
N PHE A 22 12.04 11.36 -14.51
CA PHE A 22 13.28 10.57 -14.39
C PHE A 22 13.02 9.09 -14.09
N LEU A 23 11.95 8.78 -13.33
CA LEU A 23 11.57 7.38 -13.07
C LEU A 23 10.98 6.67 -14.31
N GLN A 24 10.28 7.40 -15.18
CA GLN A 24 9.67 6.80 -16.36
C GLN A 24 10.69 6.42 -17.43
N GLN A 25 11.82 7.13 -17.52
CA GLN A 25 12.83 6.86 -18.54
C GLN A 25 13.65 5.60 -18.25
N PHE A 26 13.79 5.21 -16.97
CA PHE A 26 14.52 3.98 -16.60
C PHE A 26 13.75 2.68 -16.91
N ILE A 27 12.46 2.76 -17.25
CA ILE A 27 11.63 1.57 -17.54
C ILE A 27 11.76 1.11 -19.01
N GLN A 28 12.35 1.89 -19.93
CA GLN A 28 12.36 1.58 -21.37
C GLN A 28 13.68 1.01 -21.93
N SER A 29 14.36 0.11 -21.22
CA SER A 29 15.45 -0.69 -21.80
C SER A 29 15.06 -2.17 -21.88
N PRO A 30 14.80 -2.75 -23.07
CA PRO A 30 14.62 -4.20 -23.19
C PRO A 30 15.97 -4.91 -23.41
N PRO A 31 16.22 -6.03 -22.72
CA PRO A 31 16.80 -7.19 -23.36
C PRO A 31 15.75 -8.29 -23.56
N GLN A 32 15.92 -8.97 -24.68
CA GLN A 32 15.06 -10.00 -25.25
C GLN A 32 14.77 -11.18 -24.32
N SER A 33 13.68 -11.86 -24.69
CA SER A 33 13.30 -13.26 -24.43
C SER A 33 12.78 -13.61 -23.04
N GLN A 34 11.43 -13.65 -22.89
CA GLN A 34 10.67 -14.76 -22.28
C GLN A 34 9.13 -14.55 -22.34
N PRO A 35 8.32 -15.63 -22.19
CA PRO A 35 7.02 -15.77 -22.84
C PRO A 35 5.88 -14.92 -22.26
N ARG A 36 4.95 -14.58 -23.16
CA ARG A 36 3.75 -13.76 -23.00
C ARG A 36 2.87 -14.21 -21.81
N PHE A 37 3.02 -13.55 -20.66
CA PHE A 37 1.96 -13.56 -19.64
C PHE A 37 0.88 -12.54 -20.02
N GLN A 38 -0.39 -12.97 -19.92
CA GLN A 38 -1.57 -12.14 -20.12
C GLN A 38 -1.50 -10.90 -19.23
N GLN A 39 -1.58 -9.71 -19.83
CA GLN A 39 -1.80 -8.47 -19.11
C GLN A 39 -3.19 -8.53 -18.47
N GLN A 40 -3.24 -8.79 -17.16
CA GLN A 40 -4.38 -8.41 -16.33
C GLN A 40 -4.40 -6.87 -16.22
N PRO A 41 -5.57 -6.22 -16.32
CA PRO A 41 -5.66 -4.78 -16.10
C PRO A 41 -5.15 -4.40 -14.70
N PRO A 42 -4.54 -3.21 -14.53
CA PRO A 42 -3.97 -2.80 -13.25
C PRO A 42 -5.05 -2.83 -12.17
N PRO A 43 -4.80 -3.46 -10.99
CA PRO A 43 -5.77 -3.49 -9.92
C PRO A 43 -6.01 -2.06 -9.45
N GLN A 44 -7.20 -1.56 -9.72
CA GLN A 44 -7.72 -0.29 -9.27
C GLN A 44 -7.62 -0.27 -7.75
N GLN A 45 -6.68 0.49 -7.19
CA GLN A 45 -6.46 0.58 -5.75
C GLN A 45 -7.65 1.30 -5.11
N GLN A 46 -8.71 0.56 -4.79
CA GLN A 46 -9.79 1.06 -3.95
C GLN A 46 -9.22 1.23 -2.53
N SER A 47 -9.12 2.49 -2.11
CA SER A 47 -8.60 2.90 -0.81
C SER A 47 -9.43 2.31 0.34
N LEU A 48 -8.79 2.08 1.49
CA LEU A 48 -9.40 1.67 2.77
C LEU A 48 -10.56 2.57 3.24
N ALA A 49 -10.74 3.74 2.62
CA ALA A 49 -11.92 4.60 2.75
C ALA A 49 -13.24 3.90 2.38
N SER A 50 -13.20 2.69 1.81
CA SER A 50 -14.37 1.84 1.58
C SER A 50 -15.13 1.46 2.87
N HIS A 51 -14.48 1.49 4.04
CA HIS A 51 -15.12 1.18 5.33
C HIS A 51 -16.32 2.09 5.64
N PHE A 52 -16.22 3.39 5.33
CA PHE A 52 -17.31 4.34 5.55
C PHE A 52 -18.48 4.13 4.57
N HIS A 53 -18.20 3.57 3.39
CA HIS A 53 -19.25 3.22 2.43
C HIS A 53 -19.99 1.94 2.84
N LEU A 54 -19.31 0.96 3.45
CA LEU A 54 -19.95 -0.29 3.87
C LEU A 54 -20.99 -0.05 4.98
N LEU A 55 -20.66 0.76 5.98
CA LEU A 55 -21.58 1.07 7.08
C LEU A 55 -22.89 1.65 6.55
N HIS A 56 -22.80 2.69 5.71
CA HIS A 56 -23.98 3.32 5.11
C HIS A 56 -24.77 2.37 4.20
N LEU A 57 -24.12 1.49 3.44
CA LEU A 57 -24.84 0.53 2.59
C LEU A 57 -25.60 -0.51 3.42
N VAL A 58 -25.01 -0.97 4.54
CA VAL A 58 -25.66 -1.92 5.46
C VAL A 58 -26.82 -1.27 6.22
N GLU A 59 -26.66 -0.01 6.66
CA GLU A 59 -27.75 0.77 7.28
C GLU A 59 -28.94 0.93 6.33
N ASN A 60 -28.68 1.31 5.07
CA ASN A 60 -29.72 1.42 4.04
C ASN A 60 -30.38 0.06 3.73
N LEU A 61 -29.62 -1.02 3.71
CA LEU A 61 -30.17 -2.37 3.51
C LEU A 61 -31.07 -2.79 4.68
N ALA A 62 -30.70 -2.45 5.91
CA ALA A 62 -31.50 -2.73 7.09
C ALA A 62 -32.84 -2.00 7.03
N GLU A 63 -32.84 -0.71 6.69
CA GLU A 63 -34.06 0.10 6.54
C GLU A 63 -34.98 -0.44 5.44
N VAL A 64 -34.43 -0.81 4.29
CA VAL A 64 -35.23 -1.34 3.16
C VAL A 64 -35.77 -2.75 3.47
N THR A 65 -35.04 -3.55 4.26
CA THR A 65 -35.50 -4.88 4.70
C THR A 65 -36.60 -4.77 5.77
N GLU A 66 -36.49 -3.81 6.70
CA GLU A 66 -37.49 -3.53 7.72
C GLU A 66 -38.80 -3.01 7.11
N ASN A 67 -38.71 -2.21 6.05
CA ASN A 67 -39.85 -1.63 5.35
C ASN A 67 -40.51 -2.59 4.35
N GLY A 68 -39.97 -3.79 4.14
CA GLY A 68 -40.57 -4.88 3.36
C GLY A 68 -40.63 -4.68 1.84
N THR A 69 -40.08 -3.60 1.30
CA THR A 69 -40.04 -3.32 -0.15
C THR A 69 -38.80 -3.94 -0.78
N ARG A 70 -38.87 -5.24 -1.09
CA ARG A 70 -37.86 -5.90 -1.93
C ARG A 70 -38.00 -5.46 -3.39
N ASP A 71 -37.49 -4.26 -3.67
CA ASP A 71 -37.40 -3.68 -5.01
C ASP A 71 -35.99 -3.91 -5.62
N GLN A 72 -35.84 -3.71 -6.94
CA GLN A 72 -34.54 -3.76 -7.65
C GLN A 72 -33.45 -2.92 -6.98
N GLN A 73 -33.84 -1.83 -6.29
CA GLN A 73 -32.91 -1.04 -5.48
C GLN A 73 -32.24 -1.83 -4.36
N THR A 74 -32.97 -2.73 -3.70
CA THR A 74 -32.46 -3.58 -2.60
C THR A 74 -31.43 -4.58 -3.11
N ASP A 75 -31.75 -5.24 -4.24
CA ASP A 75 -30.84 -6.19 -4.88
C ASP A 75 -29.56 -5.46 -5.37
N ALA A 76 -29.68 -4.25 -5.91
CA ALA A 76 -28.53 -3.44 -6.31
C ALA A 76 -27.66 -3.00 -5.12
N LEU A 77 -28.25 -2.71 -3.96
CA LEU A 77 -27.52 -2.39 -2.73
C LEU A 77 -26.79 -3.63 -2.18
N PHE A 78 -27.41 -4.81 -2.26
CA PHE A 78 -26.81 -6.07 -1.84
C PHE A 78 -25.58 -6.42 -2.70
N GLU A 79 -25.70 -6.30 -4.02
CA GLU A 79 -24.58 -6.50 -4.95
C GLU A 79 -23.44 -5.52 -4.69
N LYS A 80 -23.74 -4.24 -4.40
CA LYS A 80 -22.71 -3.26 -4.01
C LYS A 80 -22.01 -3.63 -2.70
N CYS A 81 -22.73 -4.08 -1.68
CA CYS A 81 -22.14 -4.55 -0.44
C CYS A 81 -21.22 -5.75 -0.69
N GLN A 82 -21.70 -6.73 -1.47
CA GLN A 82 -20.95 -7.94 -1.76
C GLN A 82 -19.68 -7.64 -2.55
N GLN A 83 -19.76 -6.77 -3.57
CA GLN A 83 -18.60 -6.33 -4.34
C GLN A 83 -17.59 -5.61 -3.45
N LEU A 84 -18.06 -4.75 -2.54
CA LEU A 84 -17.20 -4.03 -1.60
C LEU A 84 -16.47 -4.98 -0.65
N LEU A 85 -17.18 -5.96 -0.09
CA LEU A 85 -16.61 -6.99 0.78
C LEU A 85 -15.57 -7.84 0.03
N ASN A 86 -15.86 -8.22 -1.21
CA ASN A 86 -14.91 -8.96 -2.05
C ASN A 86 -13.65 -8.15 -2.32
N THR A 87 -13.78 -6.85 -2.59
CA THR A 87 -12.62 -5.95 -2.79
C THR A 87 -11.80 -5.79 -1.51
N ILE A 88 -12.45 -5.62 -0.36
CA ILE A 88 -11.79 -5.54 0.95
C ILE A 88 -11.05 -6.85 1.24
N GLY A 89 -11.72 -7.99 1.08
CA GLY A 89 -11.11 -9.31 1.29
C GLY A 89 -9.92 -9.57 0.39
N GLY A 90 -10.02 -9.19 -0.90
CA GLY A 90 -8.92 -9.27 -1.86
C GLY A 90 -7.76 -8.37 -1.48
N THR A 91 -8.03 -7.15 -1.03
CA THR A 91 -6.99 -6.19 -0.60
C THR A 91 -6.29 -6.63 0.68
N ILE A 92 -7.04 -7.12 1.66
CA ILE A 92 -6.50 -7.68 2.91
C ILE A 92 -5.62 -8.88 2.58
N THR A 93 -6.05 -9.78 1.70
CA THR A 93 -5.25 -10.95 1.30
C THR A 93 -3.98 -10.54 0.56
N ALA A 94 -4.06 -9.55 -0.34
CA ALA A 94 -2.92 -9.09 -1.14
C ALA A 94 -1.91 -8.24 -0.38
N LYS A 95 -2.34 -7.47 0.63
CA LYS A 95 -1.48 -6.55 1.41
C LYS A 95 -1.21 -7.02 2.84
N SER A 96 -1.88 -8.06 3.33
CA SER A 96 -1.54 -8.66 4.64
C SER A 96 -0.24 -9.41 4.52
N THR A 97 0.81 -8.85 5.12
CA THR A 97 1.79 -9.72 5.75
C THR A 97 1.13 -10.30 6.99
N THR A 98 1.11 -11.63 7.11
CA THR A 98 0.51 -12.27 8.28
C THR A 98 1.28 -11.82 9.53
N VAL A 99 0.59 -11.64 10.66
CA VAL A 99 1.22 -11.30 11.94
C VAL A 99 2.31 -12.32 12.30
N GLY A 100 2.10 -13.59 11.95
CA GLY A 100 3.09 -14.65 12.09
C GLY A 100 4.37 -14.39 11.30
N GLU A 101 4.25 -13.97 10.03
CA GLU A 101 5.42 -13.65 9.20
C GLU A 101 6.17 -12.41 9.70
N GLN A 102 5.45 -11.37 10.14
CA GLN A 102 6.09 -10.19 10.75
C GLN A 102 6.86 -10.57 12.02
N LYS A 103 6.25 -11.40 12.89
CA LYS A 103 6.89 -11.89 14.11
C LYS A 103 8.16 -12.69 13.80
N ARG A 104 8.13 -13.55 12.78
CA ARG A 104 9.32 -14.29 12.33
C ARG A 104 10.45 -13.36 11.89
N ARG A 105 10.16 -12.39 11.01
CA ARG A 105 11.15 -11.42 10.50
C ARG A 105 11.76 -10.57 11.63
N LEU A 106 10.93 -10.20 12.62
CA LEU A 106 11.38 -9.48 13.79
C LEU A 106 12.39 -10.30 14.61
N GLU A 107 12.09 -11.58 14.83
CA GLU A 107 12.97 -12.48 15.57
C GLU A 107 14.30 -12.73 14.84
N GLU A 108 14.25 -12.95 13.52
CA GLU A 108 15.47 -13.07 12.68
C GLU A 108 16.36 -11.82 12.79
N THR A 109 15.75 -10.63 12.72
CA THR A 109 16.47 -9.36 12.86
C THR A 109 17.07 -9.20 14.25
N ARG A 110 16.33 -9.59 15.30
CA ARG A 110 16.80 -9.55 16.68
C ARG A 110 18.03 -10.43 16.87
N ASN A 111 18.03 -11.64 16.29
CA ASN A 111 19.16 -12.56 16.37
C ASN A 111 20.40 -12.04 15.64
N LEU A 112 20.23 -11.45 14.45
CA LEU A 112 21.33 -10.81 13.73
C LEU A 112 21.94 -9.63 14.53
N LEU A 113 21.09 -8.84 15.20
CA LEU A 113 21.56 -7.74 16.04
C LEU A 113 22.32 -8.24 17.28
N ALA A 114 21.88 -9.34 17.88
CA ALA A 114 22.60 -9.98 18.98
C ALA A 114 23.97 -10.47 18.53
N GLN A 115 24.04 -11.24 17.42
CA GLN A 115 25.29 -11.70 16.84
C GLN A 115 26.25 -10.55 16.51
N ARG A 116 25.74 -9.44 15.95
CA ARG A 116 26.55 -8.25 15.66
C ARG A 116 27.13 -7.64 16.94
N ARG A 117 26.33 -7.57 18.02
CA ARG A 117 26.78 -7.03 19.31
C ARG A 117 27.91 -7.88 19.90
N ASP A 118 27.76 -9.20 19.86
CA ASP A 118 28.78 -10.12 20.37
C ASP A 118 30.07 -10.02 19.56
N LEU A 119 29.97 -9.94 18.24
CA LEU A 119 31.15 -9.76 17.38
C LEU A 119 31.90 -8.46 17.68
N ILE A 120 31.17 -7.35 17.87
CA ILE A 120 31.75 -6.06 18.25
C ILE A 120 32.43 -6.17 19.63
N SER A 121 31.78 -6.84 20.58
CA SER A 121 32.36 -7.06 21.92
C SER A 121 33.66 -7.85 21.84
N ASN A 122 33.67 -8.96 21.09
CA ASN A 122 34.85 -9.80 20.91
C ASN A 122 35.99 -9.04 20.23
N TYR A 123 35.69 -8.30 19.16
CA TYR A 123 36.68 -7.46 18.49
C TYR A 123 37.29 -6.42 19.44
N ARG A 124 36.44 -5.76 20.23
CA ARG A 124 36.90 -4.80 21.23
C ARG A 124 37.83 -5.46 22.25
N SER A 125 37.48 -6.63 22.79
CA SER A 125 38.33 -7.37 23.70
C SER A 125 39.68 -7.73 23.07
N SER A 126 39.69 -8.24 21.83
CA SER A 126 40.94 -8.58 21.14
C SER A 126 41.85 -7.36 20.90
N VAL A 127 41.26 -6.19 20.61
CA VAL A 127 42.03 -4.94 20.48
C VAL A 127 42.60 -4.50 21.83
N GLU A 128 41.81 -4.58 22.90
CA GLU A 128 42.29 -4.25 24.26
C GLU A 128 43.41 -5.20 24.71
N GLU A 129 43.32 -6.50 24.45
CA GLU A 129 44.39 -7.47 24.73
C GLU A 129 45.68 -7.16 23.96
N LEU A 130 45.55 -6.77 22.69
CA LEU A 130 46.70 -6.41 21.85
C LEU A 130 47.39 -5.13 22.33
N ILE A 131 46.64 -4.13 22.78
CA ILE A 131 47.18 -2.87 23.33
C ILE A 131 47.88 -3.10 24.67
N ASN A 132 47.39 -4.05 25.46
CA ASN A 132 47.92 -4.37 26.79
C ASN A 132 49.04 -5.43 26.79
N SER A 133 49.47 -5.91 25.60
CA SER A 133 50.60 -6.83 25.40
C SER A 133 51.90 -6.09 25.15
#